data_AF-J3ID57-F1
#
_entry.id   AF-J3ID57-F1
#
_cell.length_a   1.000
_cell.length_b   1.000
_cell.length_c   1.000
_cell.angle_alpha   90.00
_cell.angle_beta   90.00
_cell.angle_gamma   90.00
#
_symmetry.space_group_name_H-M   'P 1'
#
loop_
_entity.id
_entity.type
_entity.pdbx_description
1 polymer ?
#
loop_
_entity_poly.entity_id
_entity_poly.type
_entity_poly.pdbx_seq_one_letter_code
_entity_poly.pdbx_strand_id
1 'polypeptide(L)' 'VCGPGSIEQAHKPDEFIEISQMQAGERFLDGLLGSLKL' A
#
# COMPACT_ATOMS: atom_id res chain seq x y z
N VAL A 1 1.43 -7.26 -9.20
CA VAL A 1 0.73 -7.07 -7.91
C VAL A 1 1.40 -5.90 -7.22
N CYS A 2 0.64 -4.95 -6.70
CA CYS A 2 1.17 -3.77 -6.00
C CYS A 2 0.34 -3.50 -4.75
N GLY A 3 0.97 -2.99 -3.70
CA GLY A 3 0.33 -2.72 -2.42
C GLY A 3 1.33 -2.17 -1.40
N PRO A 4 0.87 -1.48 -0.35
CA PRO A 4 1.74 -0.96 0.70
C PRO A 4 2.22 -2.10 1.61
N GLY A 5 3.32 -1.85 2.34
CA GLY A 5 3.95 -2.83 3.24
C GLY A 5 5.32 -3.31 2.75
N SER A 6 5.87 -4.31 3.42
CA SER A 6 7.18 -4.92 3.12
C SER A 6 7.07 -6.44 3.21
N ILE A 7 7.52 -7.13 2.16
CA ILE A 7 7.46 -8.59 2.09
C ILE A 7 8.44 -9.24 3.08
N GLU A 8 9.48 -8.51 3.44
CA GLU A 8 10.50 -8.92 4.41
C GLU A 8 9.92 -9.12 5.83
N GLN A 9 8.83 -8.43 6.17
CA GLN A 9 8.12 -8.62 7.45
C GLN A 9 7.03 -9.68 7.41
N ALA A 10 6.56 -10.09 6.23
CA ALA A 10 5.41 -10.97 6.11
C ALA A 10 5.64 -12.32 6.82
N HIS A 11 4.62 -12.79 7.54
CA HIS A 11 4.63 -14.05 8.30
C HIS A 11 5.71 -14.10 9.39
N LYS A 12 6.01 -12.96 10.00
CA LYS A 12 6.89 -12.87 11.18
C LYS A 12 6.08 -12.48 12.42
N PRO A 13 6.54 -12.82 13.64
CA PRO A 13 5.99 -12.22 14.85
C PRO A 13 6.05 -10.70 14.77
N ASP A 14 5.08 -10.04 15.39
CA ASP A 14 4.97 -8.57 15.42
C ASP A 14 4.91 -7.92 14.03
N GLU A 15 4.40 -8.65 13.01
CA GLU A 15 4.13 -8.11 11.68
C GLU A 15 3.24 -6.86 11.78
N PHE A 16 3.72 -5.77 11.20
CA PHE A 16 2.99 -4.51 11.19
C PHE A 16 3.16 -3.80 9.84
N ILE A 17 2.32 -2.79 9.65
CA ILE A 17 2.43 -1.85 8.55
C ILE A 17 2.33 -0.44 9.12
N GLU A 18 3.18 0.47 8.64
CA GLU A 18 3.11 1.85 9.09
C GLU A 18 1.84 2.53 8.56
N ILE A 19 1.25 3.41 9.36
CA ILE A 19 0.11 4.24 8.92
C ILE A 19 0.48 5.03 7.66
N SER A 20 1.72 5.51 7.58
CA SER A 20 2.22 6.24 6.41
C SER A 20 2.29 5.39 5.14
N GLN A 21 2.57 4.08 5.26
CA GLN A 21 2.54 3.15 4.14
C GLN A 21 1.10 2.92 3.67
N MET A 22 0.14 2.77 4.60
CA MET A 22 -1.28 2.67 4.26
C MET A 22 -1.77 3.90 3.48
N GLN A 23 -1.46 5.10 3.97
CA GLN A 23 -1.80 6.36 3.29
C GLN A 23 -1.12 6.49 1.92
N ALA A 24 0.10 5.97 1.77
CA ALA A 24 0.77 5.93 0.47
C ALA A 24 0.07 5.00 -0.52
N GLY A 25 -0.40 3.84 -0.07
CA GLY A 25 -1.22 2.92 -0.85
C GLY A 25 -2.52 3.56 -1.32
N GLU A 26 -3.22 4.27 -0.43
CA GLU A 26 -4.43 5.02 -0.76
C GLU A 26 -4.18 6.07 -1.86
N ARG A 27 -3.16 6.92 -1.69
CA ARG A 27 -2.79 7.93 -2.71
C ARG A 27 -2.45 7.31 -4.06
N PHE A 28 -1.77 6.17 -4.06
CA PHE A 28 -1.46 5.45 -5.30
C PHE A 28 -2.75 4.99 -6.01
N LEU A 29 -3.69 4.40 -5.27
CA LEU A 29 -4.95 3.93 -5.83
C LEU A 29 -5.81 5.10 -6.34
N ASP A 30 -5.86 6.23 -5.61
CA ASP A 30 -6.54 7.44 -6.06
C ASP A 30 -5.97 7.97 -7.38
N GLY A 31 -4.63 8.01 -7.50
CA GLY A 31 -3.96 8.41 -8.73
C GLY A 31 -4.25 7.45 -9.89
N LEU A 32 -4.23 6.15 -9.63
CA LEU A 32 -4.58 5.12 -10.62
C LEU A 32 -6.03 5.29 -11.09
N LEU A 33 -6.98 5.42 -10.18
CA LEU A 33 -8.39 5.65 -10.51
C LEU A 33 -8.58 6.95 -11.30
N GLY A 34 -7.85 8.01 -10.94
CA GLY A 34 -7.83 9.26 -11.69
C GLY A 34 -7.35 9.08 -13.13
N SER A 35 -6.31 8.26 -13.34
CA SER A 35 -5.75 7.99 -14.67
C SER A 35 -6.64 7.11 -15.56
N LEU A 36 -7.60 6.40 -14.97
CA LEU A 36 -8.51 5.48 -15.68
C LEU A 36 -9.89 6.07 -15.96
N LYS A 37 -10.20 7.27 -15.43
CA LYS A 37 -11.45 7.97 -15.73
C LYS A 37 -11.36 8.54 -17.15
N LEU A 38 -12.21 8.01 -18.04
CA LEU A 38 -12.46 8.52 -19.41
C LEU A 38 -13.05 9.94 -19.38
#